data_AF-A0A5E3XEC7-F1
#
_entry.id   AF-A0A5E3XEC7-F1
#
_cell.length_a   1.000
_cell.length_b   1.000
_cell.length_c   1.000
_cell.angle_alpha   90.00
_cell.angle_beta   90.00
_cell.angle_gamma   90.00
#
_symmetry.space_group_name_H-M   'P 1'
#
loop_
_entity.id
_entity.type
_entity.pdbx_description
1 polymer ?
#
loop_
_entity_poly.entity_id
_entity_poly.type
_entity_poly.pdbx_seq_one_letter_code
_entity_poly.pdbx_strand_id
1 'polypeptide(L)'
;MTSWYSAFLSKPAESPPPASSSPPSTFARLVEVAGPQLPPPGPDLFEARRRLWTTPSSSSPRPPRPASPSRARLHELLHTPGALESDQVWHAGLGRVWKGLVSGGRLRSYLPLPLVNKVLYAGWVRDGTWPAGEEVPDEDNFFGTVAPPPPDDMTSGAITDDSASASARGGTPMFPGSWPPQGHNPSDTSPSPAGSR
;
A
#
# COMPACT_ATOMS: atom_id res chain seq x y z
N MET A 1 -13.13 28.81 -59.54
CA MET A 1 -13.41 27.61 -60.34
C MET A 1 -12.08 27.23 -60.98
N THR A 2 -11.37 26.14 -60.72
CA THR A 2 -11.76 24.78 -60.28
C THR A 2 -10.49 24.01 -59.87
N SER A 3 -10.61 23.15 -58.87
CA SER A 3 -9.86 21.90 -58.63
C SER A 3 -8.34 21.93 -58.39
N TRP A 4 -7.96 21.70 -57.12
CA TRP A 4 -6.73 21.03 -56.72
C TRP A 4 -7.13 19.74 -56.03
N TYR A 5 -7.31 18.65 -56.78
CA TYR A 5 -7.55 17.32 -56.21
C TYR A 5 -6.28 16.47 -56.25
N SER A 6 -5.98 15.92 -55.09
CA SER A 6 -5.46 14.56 -54.85
C SER A 6 -4.12 14.15 -55.46
N ALA A 7 -3.13 14.08 -54.56
CA ALA A 7 -2.30 12.88 -54.44
C ALA A 7 -2.09 12.58 -52.95
N PHE A 8 -3.10 11.98 -52.30
CA PHE A 8 -2.88 11.27 -51.04
C PHE A 8 -2.05 10.04 -51.36
N LEU A 9 -0.74 10.19 -51.20
CA LEU A 9 0.22 9.10 -51.27
C LEU A 9 -0.06 8.17 -50.07
N SER A 10 -0.67 7.02 -50.35
CA SER A 10 -0.84 5.92 -49.40
C SER A 10 0.50 5.58 -48.77
N LYS A 11 0.68 5.97 -47.51
CA LYS A 11 1.75 5.45 -46.66
C LYS A 11 1.42 3.98 -46.36
N PRO A 12 2.25 3.01 -46.77
CA PRO A 12 2.04 1.62 -46.37
C PRO A 12 2.11 1.55 -44.84
N ALA A 13 1.15 0.85 -44.23
CA ALA A 13 1.09 0.59 -42.81
C ALA A 13 2.33 -0.20 -42.39
N GLU A 14 3.31 0.52 -41.84
CA GLU A 14 4.47 -0.04 -41.18
C GLU A 14 3.99 -0.81 -39.95
N SER A 15 4.14 -2.13 -40.00
CA SER A 15 3.87 -3.03 -38.89
C SER A 15 4.60 -2.53 -37.65
N PRO A 16 3.94 -2.44 -36.47
CA PRO A 16 4.65 -2.11 -35.25
C PRO A 16 5.79 -3.13 -35.04
N PRO A 17 7.00 -2.69 -34.65
CA PRO A 17 8.10 -3.61 -34.35
C PRO A 17 7.68 -4.57 -33.22
N PRO A 18 8.16 -5.83 -33.23
CA PRO A 18 7.87 -6.75 -32.14
C PRO A 18 8.34 -6.13 -30.83
N ALA A 19 7.41 -6.07 -29.87
CA ALA A 19 7.63 -5.48 -28.56
C ALA A 19 8.96 -5.96 -27.97
N SER A 20 9.78 -4.98 -27.59
CA SER A 20 10.95 -5.09 -26.72
C SER A 20 10.81 -6.25 -25.72
N SER A 21 11.70 -7.24 -25.83
CA SER A 21 11.77 -8.41 -24.95
C SER A 21 12.25 -7.99 -23.56
N SER A 22 11.36 -7.38 -22.78
CA SER A 22 11.54 -7.33 -21.32
C SER A 22 11.70 -8.76 -20.82
N PRO A 23 12.67 -9.05 -19.93
CA PRO A 23 12.72 -10.35 -19.29
C PRO A 23 11.36 -10.64 -18.65
N PRO A 24 10.82 -11.88 -18.82
CA PRO A 24 9.54 -12.24 -18.24
C PRO A 24 9.60 -12.05 -16.73
N SER A 25 8.52 -11.55 -16.14
CA SER A 25 8.43 -11.40 -14.69
C SER A 25 8.63 -12.75 -14.01
N THR A 26 9.12 -12.74 -12.76
CA THR A 26 9.30 -13.99 -11.98
C THR A 26 8.03 -14.83 -11.95
N PHE A 27 6.87 -14.17 -11.84
CA PHE A 27 5.58 -14.83 -11.88
C PHE A 27 5.27 -15.43 -13.26
N ALA A 28 5.57 -14.73 -14.36
CA ALA A 28 5.39 -15.28 -15.70
C ALA A 28 6.18 -16.57 -15.89
N ARG A 29 7.41 -16.64 -15.36
CA ARG A 29 8.21 -17.88 -15.33
C ARG A 29 7.57 -18.98 -14.50
N LEU A 30 7.04 -18.67 -13.32
CA LEU A 30 6.35 -19.67 -12.47
C LEU A 30 5.11 -20.23 -13.17
N VAL A 31 4.35 -19.38 -13.85
CA VAL A 31 3.18 -19.79 -14.64
C VAL A 31 3.58 -20.61 -15.86
N GLU A 32 4.68 -20.28 -16.52
CA GLU A 32 5.22 -21.05 -17.65
C GLU A 32 5.68 -22.45 -17.21
N VAL A 33 6.36 -22.55 -16.07
CA VAL A 33 6.78 -23.83 -15.47
C VAL A 33 5.57 -24.66 -15.01
N ALA A 34 4.56 -24.02 -14.41
CA ALA A 34 3.34 -24.68 -13.95
C ALA A 34 2.30 -24.89 -15.07
N GLY A 35 2.51 -24.31 -16.25
CA GLY A 35 1.60 -24.29 -17.39
C GLY A 35 0.96 -25.65 -17.72
N PRO A 36 1.72 -26.76 -17.75
CA PRO A 36 1.16 -28.09 -18.01
C PRO A 36 0.19 -28.62 -16.96
N GLN A 37 0.16 -28.04 -15.76
CA GLN A 37 -0.63 -28.48 -14.59
C GLN A 37 -1.72 -27.48 -14.18
N LEU A 38 -1.89 -26.38 -14.92
CA LEU A 38 -2.90 -25.38 -14.62
C LEU A 38 -4.27 -25.81 -15.14
N PRO A 39 -5.34 -25.66 -14.35
CA PRO A 39 -6.69 -25.99 -14.79
C PRO A 39 -7.16 -25.03 -15.90
N PRO A 40 -8.22 -25.39 -16.65
CA PRO A 40 -8.82 -24.52 -17.65
C PRO A 40 -9.22 -23.14 -17.08
N PRO A 41 -9.38 -22.12 -17.95
CA PRO A 41 -9.80 -20.79 -17.52
C PRO A 41 -11.08 -20.82 -16.69
N GLY A 42 -11.02 -20.28 -15.47
CA GLY A 42 -12.12 -20.29 -14.51
C GLY A 42 -11.65 -19.97 -13.09
N PRO A 43 -12.54 -20.11 -12.08
CA PRO A 43 -12.20 -19.90 -10.67
C PRO A 43 -11.01 -20.77 -10.21
N ASP A 44 -10.95 -22.01 -10.66
CA ASP A 44 -9.89 -22.96 -10.33
C ASP A 44 -8.51 -22.48 -10.82
N LEU A 45 -8.47 -21.82 -11.99
CA LEU A 45 -7.24 -21.22 -12.52
C LEU A 45 -6.79 -20.05 -11.65
N PHE A 46 -7.72 -19.24 -11.15
CA PHE A 46 -7.40 -18.16 -10.21
C PHE A 46 -6.83 -18.73 -8.91
N GLU A 47 -7.45 -19.76 -8.34
CA GLU A 47 -6.94 -20.41 -7.12
C GLU A 47 -5.54 -21.01 -7.34
N ALA A 48 -5.34 -21.73 -8.44
CA ALA A 48 -4.05 -22.33 -8.77
C ALA A 48 -2.96 -21.27 -8.92
N ARG A 49 -3.25 -20.17 -9.62
CA ARG A 49 -2.33 -19.02 -9.75
C ARG A 49 -2.07 -18.33 -8.41
N ARG A 50 -3.11 -18.15 -7.59
CA ARG A 50 -2.97 -17.56 -6.25
C ARG A 50 -2.04 -18.42 -5.40
N ARG A 51 -2.25 -19.73 -5.36
CA ARG A 51 -1.39 -20.68 -4.64
C ARG A 51 0.07 -20.56 -5.11
N LEU A 52 0.30 -20.52 -6.42
CA LEU A 52 1.64 -20.32 -6.98
C LEU A 52 2.27 -18.99 -6.54
N TRP A 53 1.50 -17.91 -6.48
CA TRP A 53 2.00 -16.59 -6.05
C TRP A 53 2.30 -16.55 -4.55
N THR A 54 1.43 -17.14 -3.72
CA THR A 54 1.61 -17.12 -2.26
C THR A 54 2.65 -18.12 -1.77
N THR A 55 3.07 -19.08 -2.61
CA THR A 55 4.06 -20.09 -2.22
C THR A 55 5.46 -19.44 -2.14
N PRO A 56 6.14 -19.48 -0.98
CA PRO A 56 7.47 -18.91 -0.85
C PRO A 56 8.45 -19.62 -1.78
N SER A 57 9.04 -18.89 -2.74
CA SER A 57 10.13 -19.43 -3.54
C SER A 57 11.38 -19.59 -2.67
N SER A 58 11.86 -20.83 -2.52
CA SER A 58 13.13 -21.13 -1.85
C SER A 58 14.34 -20.54 -2.57
N SER A 59 14.22 -20.18 -3.85
CA SER A 59 15.32 -19.65 -4.64
C SER A 59 15.30 -18.11 -4.63
N SER A 60 16.03 -17.51 -3.70
CA SER A 60 16.56 -16.17 -3.95
C SER A 60 17.59 -16.33 -5.08
N PRO A 61 17.41 -15.72 -6.27
CA PRO A 61 18.37 -15.82 -7.37
C PRO A 61 19.73 -15.22 -7.02
N ARG A 62 19.81 -14.47 -5.92
CA ARG A 62 21.00 -13.73 -5.53
C ARG A 62 21.68 -14.40 -4.34
N PRO A 63 22.97 -14.75 -4.46
CA PRO A 63 23.74 -15.24 -3.33
C PRO A 63 23.76 -14.17 -2.22
N PRO A 64 23.69 -14.58 -0.94
CA PRO A 64 23.74 -13.65 0.18
C PRO A 64 25.06 -12.89 0.15
N ARG A 65 24.98 -11.56 -0.03
CA ARG A 65 26.17 -10.71 0.05
C ARG A 65 26.62 -10.62 1.51
N PRO A 66 27.94 -10.62 1.78
CA PRO A 66 28.45 -10.45 3.13
C PRO A 66 27.93 -9.13 3.72
N ALA A 67 27.59 -9.16 5.01
CA ALA A 67 27.11 -7.97 5.70
C ALA A 67 28.23 -6.92 5.77
N SER A 68 27.90 -5.67 5.46
CA SER A 68 28.82 -4.57 5.77
C SER A 68 28.93 -4.40 7.30
N PRO A 69 30.06 -3.89 7.83
CA PRO A 69 30.21 -3.67 9.27
C PRO A 69 29.11 -2.77 9.84
N SER A 70 28.68 -1.75 9.08
CA SER A 70 27.57 -0.89 9.45
C SER A 70 26.23 -1.64 9.52
N ARG A 71 25.98 -2.57 8.57
CA ARG A 71 24.79 -3.43 8.62
C ARG A 71 24.84 -4.37 9.82
N ALA A 72 26.00 -4.96 10.13
CA ALA A 72 26.15 -5.84 11.29
C ALA A 72 25.84 -5.11 12.60
N ARG A 73 26.37 -3.89 12.78
CA ARG A 73 26.07 -3.04 13.94
C ARG A 73 24.58 -2.68 14.02
N LEU A 74 23.96 -2.29 12.91
CA LEU A 74 22.53 -1.98 12.87
C LEU A 74 21.69 -3.22 13.22
N HIS A 75 22.07 -4.38 12.71
CA HIS A 75 21.42 -5.64 13.03
C HIS A 75 21.51 -5.95 14.52
N GLU A 76 22.70 -5.86 15.11
CA GLU A 76 22.93 -6.08 16.54
C GLU A 76 22.10 -5.13 17.41
N LEU A 77 22.12 -3.82 17.11
CA LEU A 77 21.31 -2.82 17.81
C LEU A 77 19.81 -3.14 17.76
N LEU A 78 19.30 -3.57 16.61
CA LEU A 78 17.88 -3.90 16.42
C LEU A 78 17.47 -5.30 16.92
N HIS A 79 18.43 -6.10 17.41
CA HIS A 79 18.16 -7.38 18.07
C HIS A 79 18.11 -7.26 19.58
N THR A 80 18.60 -6.16 20.16
CA THR A 80 18.46 -5.90 21.58
C THR A 80 16.97 -5.68 21.94
N PRO A 81 16.43 -6.37 22.96
CA PRO A 81 15.05 -6.15 23.39
C PRO A 81 14.88 -4.72 23.90
N GLY A 82 13.76 -4.06 23.53
CA GLY A 82 13.50 -2.65 23.86
C GLY A 82 14.29 -1.63 23.01
N ALA A 83 15.08 -2.07 22.03
CA ALA A 83 15.86 -1.16 21.19
C ALA A 83 15.03 -0.18 20.35
N LEU A 84 13.78 -0.52 20.05
CA LEU A 84 12.90 0.30 19.20
C LEU A 84 12.41 1.56 19.93
N GLU A 85 12.30 1.49 21.26
CA GLU A 85 11.81 2.57 22.12
C GLU A 85 12.95 3.32 22.83
N SER A 86 14.16 2.74 22.83
CA SER A 86 15.31 3.32 23.52
C SER A 86 15.87 4.57 22.82
N ASP A 87 15.85 5.69 23.53
CA ASP A 87 16.50 6.95 23.10
C ASP A 87 18.00 6.76 22.82
N GLN A 88 18.68 5.93 23.60
CA GLN A 88 20.11 5.69 23.44
C GLN A 88 20.41 5.02 22.08
N VAL A 89 19.61 4.03 21.69
CA VAL A 89 19.75 3.35 20.39
C VAL A 89 19.41 4.30 19.24
N TRP A 90 18.40 5.15 19.45
CA TRP A 90 18.02 6.20 18.50
C TRP A 90 19.20 7.11 18.16
N HIS A 91 19.85 7.64 19.20
CA HIS A 91 21.00 8.54 19.07
C HIS A 91 22.29 7.83 18.64
N ALA A 92 22.46 6.55 18.95
CA ALA A 92 23.63 5.75 18.54
C ALA A 92 23.74 5.56 17.01
N GLY A 93 22.66 5.81 16.26
CA GLY A 93 22.71 5.83 14.80
C GLY A 93 21.41 5.48 14.11
N LEU A 94 20.43 4.92 14.82
CA LEU A 94 19.15 4.51 14.24
C LEU A 94 18.39 5.69 13.63
N GLY A 95 18.36 6.85 14.29
CA GLY A 95 17.70 8.05 13.77
C GLY A 95 18.31 8.57 12.46
N ARG A 96 19.63 8.40 12.28
CA ARG A 96 20.31 8.77 11.03
C ARG A 96 19.91 7.83 9.89
N VAL A 97 19.81 6.53 10.17
CA VAL A 97 19.36 5.54 9.18
C VAL A 97 17.92 5.81 8.79
N TRP A 98 17.04 6.01 9.76
CA TRP A 98 15.63 6.34 9.52
C TRP A 98 15.46 7.62 8.68
N LYS A 99 16.14 8.71 9.04
CA LYS A 99 16.11 9.97 8.27
C LYS A 99 16.60 9.77 6.83
N GLY A 100 17.64 8.96 6.65
CA GLY A 100 18.14 8.58 5.32
C GLY A 100 17.12 7.81 4.48
N LEU A 101 16.34 6.94 5.11
CA LEU A 101 15.26 6.19 4.44
C LEU A 101 14.09 7.10 4.07
N VAL A 102 13.58 7.90 5.01
CA VAL A 102 12.40 8.76 4.80
C VAL A 102 12.68 9.90 3.82
N SER A 103 13.91 10.40 3.75
CA SER A 103 14.32 11.40 2.76
C SER A 103 14.48 10.85 1.33
N GLY A 104 14.26 9.55 1.11
CA GLY A 104 14.47 8.91 -0.19
C GLY A 104 15.96 8.74 -0.54
N GLY A 105 16.84 8.73 0.45
CA GLY A 105 18.27 8.54 0.27
C GLY A 105 18.59 7.17 -0.35
N ARG A 106 19.46 7.15 -1.37
CA ARG A 106 19.91 5.90 -2.00
C ARG A 106 20.81 5.11 -1.05
N LEU A 107 20.40 3.88 -0.72
CA LEU A 107 21.22 2.97 0.07
C LEU A 107 22.46 2.53 -0.72
N ARG A 108 23.65 2.74 -0.14
CA ARG A 108 24.93 2.26 -0.71
C ARG A 108 25.04 0.74 -0.70
N SER A 109 24.37 0.09 0.25
CA SER A 109 24.30 -1.36 0.40
C SER A 109 22.87 -1.81 0.61
N TYR A 110 22.52 -2.97 0.05
CA TYR A 110 21.22 -3.60 0.26
C TYR A 110 20.99 -3.87 1.75
N LEU A 111 19.83 -3.43 2.24
CA LEU A 111 19.37 -3.73 3.58
C LEU A 111 18.26 -4.78 3.52
N PRO A 112 18.33 -5.86 4.32
CA PRO A 112 17.23 -6.81 4.44
C PRO A 112 15.92 -6.12 4.82
N LEU A 113 14.83 -6.48 4.13
CA LEU A 113 13.51 -5.90 4.37
C LEU A 113 13.05 -5.98 5.84
N PRO A 114 13.28 -7.08 6.59
CA PRO A 114 12.92 -7.12 8.00
C PRO A 114 13.60 -6.04 8.85
N LEU A 115 14.86 -5.68 8.53
CA LEU A 115 15.55 -4.60 9.23
C LEU A 115 14.98 -3.24 8.84
N VAL A 116 14.67 -3.02 7.56
CA VAL A 116 14.02 -1.80 7.09
C VAL A 116 12.72 -1.57 7.85
N ASN A 117 11.88 -2.61 7.94
CA ASN A 117 10.59 -2.54 8.63
C ASN A 117 10.75 -2.17 10.11
N LYS A 118 11.73 -2.76 10.81
CA LYS A 118 12.04 -2.38 12.21
C LYS A 118 12.47 -0.92 12.36
N VAL A 119 13.31 -0.42 11.45
CA VAL A 119 13.76 0.98 11.48
C VAL A 119 12.59 1.93 11.23
N LEU A 120 11.72 1.62 10.26
CA LEU A 120 10.54 2.43 9.95
C LEU A 120 9.56 2.44 11.12
N TYR A 121 9.26 1.28 11.68
CA TYR A 121 8.40 1.14 12.86
C TYR A 121 8.92 1.98 14.03
N ALA A 122 10.21 1.87 14.38
CA ALA A 122 10.79 2.67 15.45
C ALA A 122 10.64 4.19 15.22
N GLY A 123 10.80 4.64 13.98
CA GLY A 123 10.59 6.04 13.63
C GLY A 123 9.14 6.47 13.69
N TRP A 124 8.21 5.66 13.20
CA TRP A 124 6.77 6.00 13.27
C TRP A 124 6.23 6.02 14.70
N VAL A 125 6.68 5.09 15.55
CA VAL A 125 6.37 5.11 16.99
C VAL A 125 6.85 6.41 17.62
N ARG A 126 8.07 6.85 17.29
CA ARG A 126 8.66 8.07 17.86
C ARG A 126 8.02 9.36 17.35
N ASP A 127 7.68 9.41 16.08
CA ASP A 127 6.99 10.55 15.46
C ASP A 127 5.50 10.62 15.84
N GLY A 128 5.00 9.64 16.61
CA GLY A 128 3.58 9.51 16.94
C GLY A 128 2.69 9.21 15.73
N THR A 129 3.30 8.82 14.60
CA THR A 129 2.57 8.42 13.39
C THR A 129 1.97 7.01 13.56
N TRP A 130 2.60 6.17 14.37
CA TRP A 130 2.06 4.86 14.73
C TRP A 130 1.65 4.85 16.19
N PRO A 131 0.40 4.47 16.52
CA PRO A 131 -0.04 4.41 17.91
C PRO A 131 0.66 3.24 18.60
N ALA A 132 1.52 3.55 19.57
CA ALA A 132 2.19 2.53 20.37
C ALA A 132 1.24 2.03 21.46
N GLY A 133 0.83 0.77 21.38
CA GLY A 133 0.01 0.13 22.41
C GLY A 133 -1.49 0.45 22.35
N GLU A 134 -1.97 1.06 21.26
CA GLU A 134 -3.41 1.19 21.02
C GLU A 134 -3.89 -0.09 20.33
N GLU A 135 -4.74 -0.84 21.02
CA GLU A 135 -5.47 -1.95 20.41
C GLU A 135 -6.37 -1.34 19.33
N VAL A 136 -6.08 -1.67 18.06
CA VAL A 136 -7.02 -1.41 16.98
C VAL A 136 -8.30 -2.16 17.37
N PRO A 137 -9.43 -1.48 17.58
CA PRO A 137 -10.69 -2.17 17.78
C PRO A 137 -10.86 -3.14 16.60
N ASP A 138 -11.28 -4.38 16.84
CA ASP A 138 -11.54 -5.37 15.79
C ASP A 138 -12.70 -4.90 14.88
N GLU A 139 -12.47 -3.87 14.06
CA GLU A 139 -13.41 -3.32 13.10
C GLU A 139 -13.38 -4.11 11.78
N ASP A 140 -12.86 -5.35 11.80
CA ASP A 140 -12.98 -6.32 10.71
C ASP A 140 -14.45 -6.65 10.36
N ASN A 141 -15.42 -6.11 11.10
CA ASN A 141 -16.82 -5.99 10.69
C ASN A 141 -17.07 -4.95 9.57
N PHE A 142 -16.05 -4.26 9.04
CA PHE A 142 -16.20 -3.29 7.94
C PHE A 142 -16.74 -3.91 6.65
N PHE A 143 -16.46 -5.19 6.38
CA PHE A 143 -17.04 -5.94 5.25
C PHE A 143 -18.32 -6.71 5.60
N GLY A 144 -19.07 -6.25 6.62
CA GLY A 144 -20.45 -6.66 6.86
C GLY A 144 -20.69 -8.16 6.73
N THR A 145 -20.32 -8.93 7.76
CA THR A 145 -20.93 -10.26 7.97
C THR A 145 -22.38 -10.09 8.43
N VAL A 146 -23.20 -9.41 7.62
CA VAL A 146 -24.64 -9.62 7.64
C VAL A 146 -24.85 -10.71 6.60
N ALA A 147 -24.83 -11.96 7.07
CA ALA A 147 -25.46 -13.03 6.31
C ALA A 147 -26.86 -12.54 5.93
N PRO A 148 -27.26 -12.59 4.64
CA PRO A 148 -28.63 -12.27 4.28
C PRO A 148 -29.55 -13.14 5.14
N PRO A 149 -30.61 -12.58 5.74
CA PRO A 149 -31.56 -13.39 6.49
C PRO A 149 -32.00 -14.55 5.59
N PRO A 150 -32.12 -15.77 6.13
CA PRO A 150 -32.66 -16.88 5.36
C PRO A 150 -33.99 -16.42 4.74
N PRO A 151 -34.30 -16.79 3.48
CA PRO A 151 -35.58 -16.45 2.90
C PRO A 151 -36.67 -17.05 3.78
N ASP A 152 -37.31 -16.20 4.57
CA ASP A 152 -38.45 -16.59 5.38
C ASP A 152 -39.49 -17.21 4.47
N ASP A 153 -40.02 -18.35 4.95
CA ASP A 153 -41.12 -19.10 4.40
C ASP A 153 -42.13 -18.20 3.67
N MET A 154 -42.48 -18.61 2.46
CA MET A 154 -43.70 -18.18 1.76
C MET A 154 -44.92 -18.60 2.59
N THR A 155 -45.17 -17.90 3.71
CA THR A 155 -46.43 -17.98 4.41
C THR A 155 -47.43 -17.19 3.59
N SER A 156 -48.17 -17.96 2.78
CA SER A 156 -49.52 -17.73 2.30
C SER A 156 -50.12 -16.38 2.69
N GLY A 157 -50.35 -15.56 1.67
CA GLY A 157 -51.09 -14.32 1.80
C GLY A 157 -52.45 -14.54 2.47
N ALA A 158 -52.60 -13.94 3.65
CA ALA A 158 -53.88 -13.49 4.16
C ALA A 158 -53.92 -11.97 4.01
N ILE A 159 -54.44 -11.57 2.85
CA ILE A 159 -54.99 -10.26 2.55
C ILE A 159 -56.06 -9.91 3.59
N THR A 160 -55.81 -8.90 4.42
CA THR A 160 -56.87 -8.03 4.94
C THR A 160 -56.42 -6.58 4.82
N ASP A 161 -57.04 -5.94 3.83
CA ASP A 161 -57.17 -4.52 3.60
C ASP A 161 -57.79 -3.85 4.84
N ASP A 162 -57.16 -2.80 5.40
CA ASP A 162 -57.93 -1.68 5.93
C ASP A 162 -57.09 -0.38 5.98
N SER A 163 -57.42 0.50 5.04
CA SER A 163 -57.73 1.92 5.24
C SER A 163 -56.88 2.79 6.18
N ALA A 164 -56.06 3.62 5.53
CA ALA A 164 -55.94 5.08 5.69
C ALA A 164 -55.85 5.69 7.11
N SER A 165 -54.71 6.35 7.36
CA SER A 165 -54.73 7.76 7.77
C SER A 165 -53.39 8.44 7.48
N ALA A 166 -53.49 9.49 6.67
CA ALA A 166 -52.42 10.43 6.40
C ALA A 166 -52.06 11.22 7.66
N SER A 167 -50.77 11.43 7.90
CA SER A 167 -50.33 12.65 8.58
C SER A 167 -48.92 13.03 8.15
N ALA A 168 -48.87 14.13 7.42
CA ALA A 168 -47.67 14.84 7.05
C ALA A 168 -46.91 15.29 8.30
N ARG A 169 -45.60 15.00 8.33
CA ARG A 169 -44.64 15.85 9.05
C ARG A 169 -43.39 15.99 8.20
N GLY A 170 -43.27 17.16 7.58
CA GLY A 170 -42.02 17.64 7.02
C GLY A 170 -40.98 17.74 8.13
N GLY A 171 -39.81 17.17 7.85
CA GLY A 171 -38.62 17.29 8.67
C GLY A 171 -37.44 17.61 7.75
N THR A 172 -37.19 18.89 7.56
CA THR A 172 -35.96 19.42 6.97
C THR A 172 -34.85 19.35 8.03
N PRO A 173 -33.70 18.75 7.71
CA PRO A 173 -32.44 19.23 8.26
C PRO A 173 -31.56 19.73 7.10
N MET A 174 -31.47 21.04 6.88
CA MET A 174 -30.34 21.89 7.31
C MET A 174 -28.98 21.16 7.32
N PHE A 175 -28.29 21.21 6.18
CA PHE A 175 -26.85 21.51 6.17
C PHE A 175 -26.70 23.01 6.51
N PRO A 176 -25.72 23.46 7.32
CA PRO A 176 -24.33 23.58 6.83
C PRO A 176 -23.22 23.57 7.92
N GLY A 177 -21.97 23.27 7.53
CA GLY A 177 -20.80 23.54 8.37
C GLY A 177 -19.51 22.97 7.75
N SER A 178 -18.92 23.65 6.77
CA SER A 178 -17.76 24.55 6.95
C SER A 178 -16.53 23.86 7.54
N TRP A 179 -15.58 23.49 6.67
CA TRP A 179 -14.21 23.12 7.05
C TRP A 179 -13.45 24.37 7.50
N PRO A 180 -12.71 24.36 8.62
CA PRO A 180 -11.81 25.45 8.96
C PRO A 180 -10.55 25.43 8.07
N PRO A 181 -9.98 26.60 7.72
CA PRO A 181 -8.79 26.70 6.89
C PRO A 181 -7.51 26.34 7.66
N GLN A 182 -6.55 25.77 6.93
CA GLN A 182 -5.19 25.46 7.35
C GLN A 182 -4.48 26.70 7.91
N GLY A 183 -4.11 26.64 9.18
CA GLY A 183 -3.18 27.60 9.79
C GLY A 183 -1.75 27.33 9.29
N HIS A 184 -1.20 28.30 8.56
CA HIS A 184 0.23 28.44 8.31
C HIS A 184 0.98 28.63 9.64
N ASN A 185 2.12 27.95 9.79
CA ASN A 185 3.03 28.16 10.91
C ASN A 185 4.32 28.84 10.39
N PRO A 186 4.44 30.18 10.44
CA PRO A 186 5.69 30.87 10.23
C PRO A 186 6.41 31.00 11.58
N SER A 187 7.45 30.19 11.80
CA SER A 187 8.45 30.46 12.83
C SER A 187 9.82 30.24 12.24
N ASP A 188 10.14 31.20 11.39
CA ASP A 188 11.48 31.60 11.01
C ASP A 188 12.09 32.32 12.23
N THR A 189 12.99 31.66 12.94
CA THR A 189 13.79 32.30 14.00
C THR A 189 15.25 31.90 13.81
N SER A 190 15.91 32.62 12.91
CA SER A 190 17.36 32.86 13.02
C SER A 190 17.66 33.66 14.29
N PRO A 191 18.76 33.32 14.98
CA PRO A 191 19.70 34.37 15.32
C PRO A 191 21.17 33.95 15.12
N SER A 192 21.86 34.63 14.20
CA SER A 192 23.20 35.21 14.43
C SER A 192 22.99 36.67 14.89
N PRO A 193 23.93 37.39 15.56
CA PRO A 193 25.40 37.21 15.58
C PRO A 193 26.09 37.50 16.94
N ALA A 194 27.37 37.14 17.07
CA ALA A 194 28.43 37.85 17.83
C ALA A 194 29.73 37.04 17.64
N GLY A 195 30.87 37.55 17.18
CA GLY A 195 31.42 38.87 17.41
C GLY A 195 32.18 38.90 18.73
N SER A 196 33.40 38.35 18.79
CA SER A 196 34.40 38.70 19.81
C SER A 196 35.80 38.21 19.41
N ARG A 197 36.63 39.22 19.11
CA ARG A 197 38.09 39.37 19.29
C ARG A 197 39.03 38.22 18.98
#